data_AF-A0A2G6IH84-F1
#
_entry.id   AF-A0A2G6IH84-F1
#
_cell.length_a   1.000
_cell.length_b   1.000
_cell.length_c   1.000
_cell.angle_alpha   90.00
_cell.angle_beta   90.00
_cell.angle_gamma   90.00
#
_symmetry.space_group_name_H-M   'P 1'
#
loop_
_entity.id
_entity.type
_entity.pdbx_description
1 polymer ?
#
loop_
_entity_poly.entity_id
_entity_poly.type
_entity_poly.pdbx_seq_one_letter_code
_entity_poly.pdbx_strand_id
1 'polypeptide(L)'
;MRFAPLFLGSLGLAALVGCSDFGDDTGPYANDGECDDPRYTGQGMASSLNDESIGRDASDCAAMLAAGRIRPIRQRSQWEPAQCRAISFGDNSSQWARDGECDDPRFAGPGVDEILLPADKGHDAADCRALCEAGEAWPR
;
A
#
# COMPACT_ATOMS: atom_id res chain seq x y z
N MET A 1 -20.79 -4.07 -57.40
CA MET A 1 -19.59 -4.17 -56.55
C MET A 1 -19.48 -2.88 -55.74
N ARG A 2 -19.85 -2.91 -54.46
CA ARG A 2 -19.69 -1.76 -53.55
C ARG A 2 -18.92 -2.28 -52.34
N PHE A 3 -17.66 -1.86 -52.25
CA PHE A 3 -16.79 -2.15 -51.11
C PHE A 3 -17.27 -1.29 -49.93
N ALA A 4 -17.67 -1.94 -48.84
CA ALA A 4 -17.86 -1.29 -47.55
C ALA A 4 -16.50 -1.26 -46.83
N PRO A 5 -16.06 -0.12 -46.25
CA PRO A 5 -14.89 -0.12 -45.40
C PRO A 5 -15.26 -0.72 -44.04
N LEU A 6 -14.58 -1.80 -43.67
CA LEU A 6 -14.53 -2.32 -42.31
C LEU A 6 -13.80 -1.27 -41.45
N PHE A 7 -14.54 -0.56 -40.61
CA PHE A 7 -13.96 0.20 -39.51
C PHE A 7 -13.36 -0.79 -38.51
N LEU A 8 -12.04 -0.95 -38.59
CA LEU A 8 -11.23 -1.57 -37.54
C LEU A 8 -11.40 -0.76 -36.25
N GLY A 9 -11.81 -1.47 -35.20
CA GLY A 9 -12.12 -0.90 -33.91
C GLY A 9 -10.91 -0.23 -33.26
N SER A 10 -11.13 1.00 -32.82
CA SER A 10 -10.37 1.58 -31.71
C SER A 10 -10.96 1.03 -30.42
N LEU A 11 -10.54 -0.18 -30.04
CA LEU A 11 -10.59 -0.62 -28.66
C LEU A 11 -9.72 0.35 -27.86
N GLY A 12 -10.35 1.37 -27.30
CA GLY A 12 -9.73 2.17 -26.26
C GLY A 12 -9.41 1.25 -25.10
N LEU A 13 -8.13 0.91 -24.95
CA LEU A 13 -7.58 0.43 -23.68
C LEU A 13 -7.64 1.59 -22.68
N ALA A 14 -8.86 1.92 -22.21
CA ALA A 14 -9.02 2.66 -20.98
C ALA A 14 -8.71 1.68 -19.85
N ALA A 15 -7.50 1.79 -19.35
CA ALA A 15 -6.96 1.29 -18.09
C ALA A 15 -7.82 0.25 -17.35
N LEU A 16 -7.33 -1.00 -17.31
CA LEU A 16 -7.57 -1.91 -16.19
C LEU A 16 -6.87 -1.36 -14.94
N VAL A 17 -7.28 -0.19 -14.45
CA VAL A 17 -7.22 0.06 -13.01
C VAL A 17 -8.32 -0.84 -12.49
N GLY A 18 -7.96 -2.02 -12.01
CA GLY A 18 -8.91 -2.82 -11.26
C GLY A 18 -9.52 -1.88 -10.24
N CYS A 19 -10.83 -1.61 -10.38
CA CYS A 19 -11.58 -0.89 -9.37
C CYS A 19 -11.51 -1.78 -8.13
N SER A 20 -10.43 -1.63 -7.36
CA SER A 20 -10.47 -1.82 -5.94
C SER A 20 -11.67 -1.01 -5.52
N ASP A 21 -12.73 -1.70 -5.10
CA ASP A 21 -14.00 -1.07 -4.76
C ASP A 21 -13.75 0.02 -3.72
N PHE A 22 -13.67 1.26 -4.20
CA PHE A 22 -13.42 2.45 -3.41
C PHE A 22 -14.63 2.77 -2.53
N GLY A 23 -15.80 2.17 -2.82
CA GLY A 23 -17.03 2.38 -2.09
C GLY A 23 -17.71 3.70 -2.43
N ASP A 24 -18.13 4.43 -1.40
CA ASP A 24 -18.87 5.69 -1.49
C ASP A 24 -18.20 6.85 -0.74
N ASP A 25 -18.86 8.01 -0.69
CA ASP A 25 -18.41 9.19 0.06
C ASP A 25 -19.34 9.41 1.28
N THR A 26 -19.24 8.54 2.28
CA THR A 26 -20.08 8.58 3.48
C THR A 26 -19.29 8.76 4.77
N GLY A 27 -19.85 9.50 5.72
CA GLY A 27 -19.23 9.69 7.03
C GLY A 27 -18.53 11.05 7.16
N PRO A 28 -17.89 11.30 8.31
CA PRO A 28 -17.41 12.63 8.68
C PRO A 28 -16.11 13.06 7.97
N TYR A 29 -15.36 12.11 7.40
CA TYR A 29 -14.07 12.38 6.75
C TYR A 29 -14.12 12.23 5.22
N ALA A 30 -15.28 11.88 4.65
CA ALA A 30 -15.42 11.79 3.20
C ALA A 30 -15.24 13.16 2.52
N ASN A 31 -14.51 13.19 1.41
CA ASN A 31 -14.25 14.39 0.60
C ASN A 31 -13.52 15.51 1.37
N ASP A 32 -12.60 15.18 2.27
CA ASP A 32 -11.83 16.15 3.03
C ASP A 32 -10.44 16.48 2.43
N GLY A 33 -10.09 15.81 1.33
CA GLY A 33 -8.86 16.00 0.57
C GLY A 33 -7.71 15.07 0.98
N GLU A 34 -7.95 14.15 1.91
CA GLU A 34 -7.08 13.03 2.28
C GLU A 34 -7.78 11.70 1.94
N CYS A 35 -7.05 10.59 1.84
CA CYS A 35 -7.64 9.26 1.73
C CYS A 35 -7.69 8.61 3.11
N ASP A 36 -8.88 8.33 3.61
CA ASP A 36 -9.06 7.73 4.96
C ASP A 36 -9.08 6.20 4.99
N ASP A 37 -9.06 5.56 3.82
CA ASP A 37 -9.23 4.12 3.73
C ASP A 37 -7.94 3.37 4.09
N PRO A 38 -7.89 2.62 5.21
CA PRO A 38 -6.67 1.95 5.68
C PRO A 38 -6.15 0.86 4.73
N ARG A 39 -6.89 0.50 3.67
CA ARG A 39 -6.43 -0.43 2.63
C ARG A 39 -5.32 0.16 1.75
N TYR A 40 -5.05 1.46 1.85
CA TYR A 40 -4.04 2.18 1.07
C TYR A 40 -2.92 2.77 1.94
N THR A 41 -1.81 3.14 1.31
CA THR A 41 -0.67 3.81 1.94
C THR A 41 -0.02 4.82 0.99
N GLY A 42 0.57 5.89 1.51
CA GLY A 42 1.29 6.91 0.73
C GLY A 42 1.08 8.33 1.22
N GLN A 43 1.53 9.31 0.44
CA GLN A 43 1.51 10.75 0.77
C GLN A 43 0.09 11.36 0.73
N GLY A 44 -0.89 10.64 0.17
CA GLY A 44 -2.28 11.09 0.13
C GLY A 44 -3.15 10.57 1.28
N MET A 45 -2.59 9.80 2.21
CA MET A 45 -3.36 9.22 3.32
C MET A 45 -3.61 10.21 4.44
N ALA A 46 -4.76 10.07 5.10
CA ALA A 46 -5.04 10.75 6.35
C ALA A 46 -4.05 10.33 7.46
N SER A 47 -3.85 11.22 8.42
CA SER A 47 -2.93 10.99 9.54
C SER A 47 -3.44 9.96 10.57
N SER A 48 -4.76 9.73 10.60
CA SER A 48 -5.42 8.78 11.49
C SER A 48 -6.37 7.90 10.68
N LEU A 49 -6.03 6.62 10.55
CA LEU A 49 -6.80 5.65 9.79
C LEU A 49 -7.56 4.72 10.73
N ASN A 50 -8.77 4.31 10.33
CA ASN A 50 -9.58 3.36 11.10
C ASN A 50 -10.41 2.49 10.15
N ASP A 51 -10.85 1.33 10.66
CA ASP A 51 -11.60 0.35 9.87
C ASP A 51 -13.01 0.86 9.51
N GLU A 52 -13.56 1.80 10.29
CA GLU A 52 -14.85 2.41 9.95
C GLU A 52 -14.79 3.22 8.66
N SER A 53 -13.64 3.81 8.30
CA SER A 53 -13.43 4.57 7.06
C SER A 53 -13.23 3.70 5.81
N ILE A 54 -13.21 2.37 5.92
CA ILE A 54 -13.07 1.47 4.76
C ILE A 54 -14.20 1.71 3.75
N GLY A 55 -13.83 2.09 2.53
CA GLY A 55 -14.75 2.30 1.41
C GLY A 55 -15.70 3.48 1.57
N ARG A 56 -15.34 4.47 2.40
CA ARG A 56 -16.19 5.60 2.76
C ARG A 56 -15.72 6.95 2.23
N ASP A 57 -14.55 6.97 1.64
CA ASP A 57 -13.91 8.16 1.13
C ASP A 57 -13.41 7.92 -0.31
N ALA A 58 -14.35 7.48 -1.16
CA ALA A 58 -14.05 6.94 -2.47
C ALA A 58 -13.41 7.97 -3.41
N SER A 59 -13.94 9.20 -3.42
CA SER A 59 -13.51 10.25 -4.33
C SER A 59 -12.05 10.65 -4.10
N ASP A 60 -11.64 10.86 -2.85
CA ASP A 60 -10.27 11.25 -2.53
C ASP A 60 -9.29 10.09 -2.69
N CYS A 61 -9.61 8.89 -2.19
CA CYS A 61 -8.78 7.71 -2.41
C CYS A 61 -8.59 7.38 -3.91
N ALA A 62 -9.64 7.49 -4.73
CA ALA A 62 -9.52 7.26 -6.17
C ALA A 62 -8.64 8.33 -6.84
N ALA A 63 -8.81 9.60 -6.48
CA ALA A 63 -8.00 10.70 -7.00
C ALA A 63 -6.52 10.54 -6.62
N MET A 64 -6.24 10.18 -5.37
CA MET A 64 -4.88 9.97 -4.87
C MET A 64 -4.21 8.75 -5.51
N LEU A 65 -4.96 7.66 -5.74
CA LEU A 65 -4.43 6.48 -6.44
C LEU A 65 -4.11 6.82 -7.89
N ALA A 66 -5.02 7.51 -8.58
CA ALA A 66 -4.83 7.95 -9.96
C ALA A 66 -3.64 8.92 -10.10
N ALA A 67 -3.39 9.76 -9.09
CA ALA A 67 -2.23 10.64 -9.03
C ALA A 67 -0.92 9.92 -8.64
N GLY A 68 -0.97 8.62 -8.31
CA GLY A 68 0.19 7.86 -7.82
C GLY A 68 0.70 8.32 -6.45
N ARG A 69 -0.13 9.06 -5.69
CA ARG A 69 0.20 9.55 -4.34
C ARG A 69 0.00 8.49 -3.26
N ILE A 70 -0.91 7.55 -3.52
CA ILE A 70 -1.12 6.36 -2.68
C ILE A 70 -1.03 5.09 -3.53
N ARG A 71 -1.00 3.95 -2.85
CA ARG A 71 -1.07 2.61 -3.44
C ARG A 71 -1.72 1.65 -2.45
N PRO A 72 -2.32 0.53 -2.89
CA PRO A 72 -2.83 -0.49 -1.98
C PRO A 72 -1.70 -1.06 -1.13
N ILE A 73 -1.98 -1.31 0.15
CA ILE A 73 -1.07 -2.07 1.00
C ILE A 73 -1.03 -3.51 0.46
N ARG A 74 0.17 -4.03 0.21
CA ARG A 74 0.32 -5.43 -0.21
C ARG A 74 -0.23 -6.37 0.85
N GLN A 75 -0.92 -7.42 0.41
CA GLN A 75 -1.29 -8.55 1.27
C GLN A 75 -0.21 -9.64 1.23
N ARG A 76 -0.22 -10.53 2.23
CA ARG A 76 0.67 -11.71 2.26
C ARG A 76 0.64 -12.53 0.96
N SER A 77 -0.54 -12.67 0.33
CA SER A 77 -0.71 -13.42 -0.92
C SER A 77 -0.06 -12.78 -2.15
N GLN A 78 0.36 -11.51 -2.03
CA GLN A 78 0.97 -10.73 -3.11
C GLN A 78 2.49 -10.62 -2.94
N TRP A 79 3.06 -11.39 -2.00
CA TRP A 79 4.48 -11.35 -1.65
C TRP A 79 5.05 -12.74 -1.42
N GLU A 80 6.19 -13.03 -2.06
CA GLU A 80 6.94 -14.27 -1.87
C GLU A 80 8.20 -13.99 -1.06
N PRO A 81 8.55 -14.81 -0.04
CA PRO A 81 9.76 -14.62 0.77
C PRO A 81 11.06 -14.54 -0.05
N ALA A 82 11.08 -15.16 -1.24
CA ALA A 82 12.19 -15.06 -2.18
C ALA A 82 12.53 -13.60 -2.59
N GLN A 83 11.57 -12.69 -2.54
CA GLN A 83 11.71 -11.27 -2.88
C GLN A 83 12.44 -10.48 -1.78
N CYS A 84 12.52 -10.99 -0.56
CA CYS A 84 13.25 -10.35 0.55
C CYS A 84 14.74 -10.13 0.22
N ARG A 85 15.32 -10.99 -0.63
CA ARG A 85 16.72 -10.87 -1.08
C ARG A 85 17.01 -9.58 -1.87
N ALA A 86 15.97 -8.94 -2.43
CA ALA A 86 16.12 -7.70 -3.18
C ALA A 86 16.00 -6.44 -2.29
N ILE A 87 15.65 -6.59 -1.01
CA ILE A 87 15.43 -5.46 -0.12
C ILE A 87 16.74 -5.05 0.57
N SER A 88 17.02 -3.75 0.57
CA SER A 88 18.03 -3.15 1.43
C SER A 88 17.42 -2.86 2.80
N PHE A 89 17.60 -3.80 3.72
CA PHE A 89 17.11 -3.70 5.10
C PHE A 89 17.84 -2.62 5.92
N GLY A 90 19.09 -2.31 5.58
CA GLY A 90 19.87 -1.26 6.25
C GLY A 90 20.71 -1.81 7.41
N ASP A 91 20.70 -1.14 8.56
CA ASP A 91 21.46 -1.50 9.77
C ASP A 91 20.55 -1.74 10.99
N ASN A 92 21.14 -1.89 12.19
CA ASN A 92 20.42 -2.11 13.44
C ASN A 92 20.66 -0.95 14.42
N SER A 93 20.64 0.30 13.95
CA SER A 93 20.93 1.46 14.80
C SER A 93 19.71 2.01 15.56
N SER A 94 18.51 1.50 15.31
CA SER A 94 17.32 1.87 16.09
C SER A 94 17.46 1.42 17.55
N GLN A 95 16.78 2.12 18.47
CA GLN A 95 16.65 1.67 19.86
C GLN A 95 15.76 0.42 19.99
N TRP A 96 14.92 0.16 18.98
CA TRP A 96 14.00 -0.97 18.90
C TRP A 96 14.59 -2.13 18.08
N ALA A 97 15.72 -1.93 17.41
CA ALA A 97 16.36 -2.99 16.65
C ALA A 97 16.70 -4.22 17.50
N ARG A 98 16.42 -5.42 16.98
CA ARG A 98 16.67 -6.73 17.64
C ARG A 98 15.78 -7.01 18.85
N ASP A 99 14.56 -6.49 18.86
CA ASP A 99 13.56 -6.82 19.87
C ASP A 99 12.60 -7.94 19.43
N GLY A 100 12.68 -8.36 18.15
CA GLY A 100 11.90 -9.45 17.58
C GLY A 100 10.73 -8.98 16.71
N GLU A 101 10.53 -7.67 16.57
CA GLU A 101 9.54 -7.07 15.70
C GLU A 101 10.23 -6.27 14.59
N CYS A 102 9.57 -6.07 13.45
CA CYS A 102 10.10 -5.23 12.38
C CYS A 102 9.61 -3.79 12.55
N ASP A 103 10.47 -2.87 12.97
CA ASP A 103 10.12 -1.47 13.23
C ASP A 103 10.17 -0.57 11.99
N ASP A 104 10.49 -1.15 10.84
CA ASP A 104 10.70 -0.37 9.64
C ASP A 104 9.36 0.03 8.99
N PRO A 105 9.02 1.34 8.90
CA PRO A 105 7.77 1.82 8.32
C PRO A 105 7.58 1.44 6.83
N ARG A 106 8.60 0.87 6.18
CA ARG A 106 8.49 0.32 4.82
C ARG A 106 7.76 -1.03 4.77
N PHE A 107 7.55 -1.72 5.90
CA PHE A 107 7.03 -3.10 5.96
C PHE A 107 5.67 -3.19 6.66
N ALA A 108 4.80 -4.09 6.24
CA ALA A 108 3.57 -4.48 6.93
C ALA A 108 3.55 -6.01 7.15
N GLY A 109 2.69 -6.48 8.04
CA GLY A 109 2.50 -7.89 8.33
C GLY A 109 2.46 -8.17 9.82
N PRO A 110 2.16 -9.41 10.24
CA PRO A 110 2.01 -9.77 11.66
C PRO A 110 3.30 -9.70 12.47
N GLY A 111 4.48 -9.64 11.84
CA GLY A 111 5.75 -9.45 12.53
C GLY A 111 6.20 -7.99 12.60
N VAL A 112 5.43 -7.05 12.07
CA VAL A 112 5.77 -5.62 12.07
C VAL A 112 5.15 -4.98 13.30
N ASP A 113 5.91 -4.12 13.99
CA ASP A 113 5.41 -3.39 15.15
C ASP A 113 4.18 -2.53 14.80
N GLU A 114 3.31 -2.30 15.77
CA GLU A 114 2.11 -1.47 15.58
C GLU A 114 2.44 0.03 15.49
N ILE A 115 3.54 0.49 16.12
CA ILE A 115 3.96 1.89 16.24
C ILE A 115 5.24 2.15 15.44
N LEU A 116 5.06 2.55 14.19
CA LEU A 116 6.18 2.69 13.27
C LEU A 116 6.64 4.14 13.15
N LEU A 117 7.90 4.39 13.52
CA LEU A 117 8.45 5.75 13.46
C LEU A 117 9.23 5.96 12.15
N PRO A 118 9.13 7.14 11.53
CA PRO A 118 9.96 7.48 10.37
C PRO A 118 11.46 7.35 10.62
N ALA A 119 11.89 7.51 11.87
CA ALA A 119 13.28 7.40 12.30
C ALA A 119 13.83 5.96 12.27
N ASP A 120 12.97 4.94 12.28
CA ASP A 120 13.36 3.53 12.30
C ASP A 120 13.49 2.93 10.88
N LYS A 121 13.22 3.74 9.86
CA LYS A 121 13.34 3.36 8.45
C LYS A 121 14.76 2.91 8.12
N GLY A 122 14.92 1.61 7.89
CA GLY A 122 16.19 0.98 7.56
C GLY A 122 17.16 0.82 8.74
N HIS A 123 16.64 0.91 9.96
CA HIS A 123 17.44 0.87 11.18
C HIS A 123 17.10 -0.30 12.11
N ASP A 124 16.30 -1.24 11.62
CA ASP A 124 16.01 -2.53 12.24
C ASP A 124 16.16 -3.68 11.22
N ALA A 125 17.38 -3.85 10.72
CA ALA A 125 17.64 -4.74 9.59
C ALA A 125 17.57 -6.23 9.92
N ALA A 126 17.92 -6.62 11.15
CA ALA A 126 17.97 -8.02 11.55
C ALA A 126 16.57 -8.63 11.63
N ASP A 127 15.65 -7.96 12.30
CA ASP A 127 14.32 -8.47 12.56
C ASP A 127 13.47 -8.37 11.28
N CYS A 128 13.46 -7.20 10.63
CA CYS A 128 12.78 -7.06 9.33
C CYS A 128 13.26 -8.07 8.28
N ARG A 129 14.56 -8.42 8.25
CA ARG A 129 15.05 -9.48 7.35
C ARG A 129 14.50 -10.84 7.73
N ALA A 130 14.64 -11.23 9.00
CA ALA A 130 14.21 -12.54 9.48
C ALA A 130 12.71 -12.75 9.28
N LEU A 131 11.91 -11.74 9.64
CA LEU A 131 10.46 -11.74 9.50
C LEU A 131 10.01 -11.69 8.04
N CYS A 132 10.75 -11.01 7.17
CA CYS A 132 10.48 -11.06 5.74
C CYS A 132 10.70 -12.47 5.17
N GLU A 133 11.81 -13.11 5.54
CA GLU A 133 12.11 -14.48 5.12
C GLU A 133 11.10 -15.51 5.69
N ALA A 134 10.53 -15.24 6.86
CA ALA A 134 9.43 -16.01 7.45
C ALA A 134 8.05 -15.76 6.80
N GLY A 135 7.93 -14.70 5.98
CA GLY A 135 6.66 -14.27 5.40
C GLY A 135 5.72 -13.60 6.42
N GLU A 136 6.29 -13.02 7.47
CA GLU A 136 5.61 -12.29 8.55
C GLU A 136 5.77 -10.77 8.42
N ALA A 137 6.74 -10.32 7.62
CA ALA A 137 6.87 -8.93 7.17
C ALA A 137 6.99 -8.88 5.64
N TRP A 138 6.35 -7.92 5.00
CA TRP A 138 6.50 -7.67 3.56
C TRP A 138 6.46 -6.17 3.33
N PRO A 139 7.18 -5.64 2.33
CA PRO A 139 7.13 -4.21 2.11
C PRO A 139 5.69 -3.81 1.78
N ARG A 140 5.22 -2.69 2.33
CA ARG A 140 3.89 -2.12 2.06
C ARG A 140 3.78 -1.80 0.59
#